data_AF-A0A383A7Q7-F1
#
_entry.id   AF-A0A383A7Q7-F1
#
_cell.length_a   1.000
_cell.length_b   1.000
_cell.length_c   1.000
_cell.angle_alpha   90.00
_cell.angle_beta   90.00
_cell.angle_gamma   90.00
#
_symmetry.space_group_name_H-M   'P 1'
#
loop_
_entity.id
_entity.type
_entity.pdbx_description
1 polymer ?
#
loop_
_entity_poly.entity_id
_entity_poly.type
_entity_poly.pdbx_seq_one_letter_code
_entity_poly.pdbx_strand_id
1 'polypeptide(L)'
;PFKKVYIHGLVVDSEGQKMSKSKGNGLDPMDIIDGISAEQLVSKRTNNLLQQRVREKIEKSTRKEFPEGIDAYGTDALRFTFYAIATRTRSMRFDLKRVEGYRNFCNKLWNAANFVFMNTDDHNLSGARHDSIADQWIQITFDKTSRAVNLAMDTYRFDLAAKAIYEFIWDEFCDWYIELCKATLLSDRTSAEQKTSTRVQLLTTLEQILRLTHPFMPIITEEIWQKIPAQMRQHQTTMLAPYPVAGPKEDTP
;
A
#
# COMPACT_ATOMS: atom_id res chain seq x y z
N PRO A 1 -13.49 -1.44 -31.66
CA PRO A 1 -14.49 -1.71 -30.59
C PRO A 1 -14.17 -1.05 -29.23
N PHE A 2 -12.94 -0.63 -28.94
CA PHE A 2 -12.56 -0.02 -27.66
C PHE A 2 -11.97 1.38 -27.85
N LYS A 3 -12.23 2.32 -26.92
CA LYS A 3 -11.64 3.67 -26.91
C LYS A 3 -10.20 3.69 -26.37
N LYS A 4 -9.88 2.80 -25.43
CA LYS A 4 -8.56 2.66 -24.80
C LYS A 4 -8.24 1.18 -24.60
N VAL A 5 -6.99 0.80 -24.81
CA VAL A 5 -6.48 -0.55 -24.59
C VAL A 5 -5.21 -0.45 -23.77
N TYR A 6 -5.17 -1.13 -22.63
CA TYR A 6 -3.98 -1.23 -21.78
C TYR A 6 -3.42 -2.65 -21.90
N ILE A 7 -2.17 -2.77 -22.31
CA ILE A 7 -1.47 -4.05 -22.46
C ILE A 7 -0.27 -4.01 -21.50
N HIS A 8 -0.25 -4.96 -20.56
CA HIS A 8 0.85 -5.10 -19.60
C HIS A 8 1.84 -6.20 -20.03
N GLY A 9 3.03 -6.17 -19.44
CA GLY A 9 4.04 -7.21 -19.64
C GLY A 9 3.61 -8.57 -19.10
N LEU A 10 4.27 -9.63 -19.57
CA LEU A 10 4.10 -10.97 -19.01
C LEU A 10 4.83 -11.07 -17.67
N VAL A 11 4.18 -11.65 -16.67
CA VAL A 11 4.82 -11.95 -15.40
C VAL A 11 5.82 -13.10 -15.59
N VAL A 12 7.06 -12.86 -15.20
CA VAL A 12 8.16 -13.84 -15.23
C VAL A 12 8.68 -14.05 -13.82
N ASP A 13 9.28 -15.21 -13.57
CA ASP A 13 9.90 -15.51 -12.28
C ASP A 13 11.13 -14.61 -12.02
N SER A 14 11.73 -14.79 -10.84
CA SER A 14 12.92 -14.03 -10.40
C SER A 14 14.13 -14.19 -11.33
N GLU A 15 14.22 -15.31 -12.05
CA GLU A 15 15.24 -15.61 -13.06
C GLU A 15 14.89 -15.05 -14.45
N GLY A 16 13.68 -14.50 -14.64
CA GLY A 16 13.21 -13.95 -15.91
C GLY A 16 12.58 -14.98 -16.85
N GLN A 17 12.33 -16.21 -16.38
CA GLN A 17 11.64 -17.21 -17.18
C GLN A 17 10.13 -17.04 -17.10
N LYS A 18 9.45 -17.28 -18.23
CA LYS A 18 7.99 -17.33 -18.25
C LYS A 18 7.49 -18.35 -17.23
N MET A 19 6.60 -17.93 -16.34
CA MET A 19 5.93 -18.82 -15.40
C MET A 19 5.01 -19.78 -16.16
N SER A 20 5.18 -21.09 -15.95
CA SER A 20 4.29 -22.10 -16.52
C SER A 20 4.20 -23.35 -15.65
N LYS A 21 3.04 -24.01 -15.69
CA LYS A 21 2.82 -25.30 -15.00
C LYS A 21 3.87 -26.35 -15.40
N SER A 22 4.24 -26.40 -16.68
CA SER A 22 5.23 -27.33 -17.21
C SER A 22 6.66 -27.11 -16.70
N LYS A 23 6.98 -25.89 -16.25
CA LYS A 23 8.31 -25.53 -15.72
C LYS A 23 8.39 -25.63 -14.19
N GLY A 24 7.26 -25.76 -13.51
CA GLY A 24 7.20 -25.84 -12.04
C GLY A 24 7.54 -24.54 -11.31
N ASN A 25 7.68 -23.43 -12.03
CA ASN A 25 8.00 -22.09 -11.50
C ASN A 25 6.76 -21.18 -11.35
N GLY A 26 5.57 -21.71 -11.62
CA GLY A 26 4.32 -20.99 -11.37
C GLY A 26 4.05 -20.89 -9.87
N LEU A 27 3.78 -19.68 -9.39
CA LEU A 27 3.26 -19.42 -8.06
C LEU A 27 1.75 -19.18 -8.16
N ASP A 28 0.98 -19.84 -7.30
CA ASP A 28 -0.44 -19.54 -7.16
C ASP A 28 -0.59 -18.28 -6.29
N PRO A 29 -1.33 -17.26 -6.73
CA PRO A 29 -1.62 -16.08 -5.91
C PRO A 29 -2.18 -16.43 -4.52
N MET A 30 -2.98 -17.48 -4.39
CA MET A 30 -3.56 -17.87 -3.10
C MET A 30 -2.49 -18.35 -2.12
N ASP A 31 -1.46 -19.04 -2.61
CA ASP A 31 -0.34 -19.51 -1.77
C ASP A 31 0.48 -18.34 -1.20
N ILE A 32 0.43 -17.17 -1.86
CA ILE A 32 1.11 -15.95 -1.42
C ILE A 32 0.23 -15.15 -0.45
N ILE A 33 -1.09 -15.17 -0.66
CA ILE A 33 -2.05 -14.46 0.18
C ILE A 33 -2.20 -15.17 1.52
N ASP A 34 -2.49 -16.47 1.50
CA ASP A 34 -2.85 -17.27 2.68
C ASP A 34 -1.65 -17.99 3.30
N GLY A 35 -0.54 -18.07 2.56
CA GLY A 35 0.61 -18.87 2.91
C GLY A 35 0.43 -20.36 2.57
N ILE A 36 1.54 -21.08 2.48
CA ILE A 36 1.55 -22.53 2.23
C ILE A 36 2.82 -23.15 2.81
N SER A 37 2.71 -24.31 3.45
CA SER A 37 3.88 -25.04 3.94
C SER A 37 4.72 -25.61 2.80
N ALA A 38 6.02 -25.86 3.05
CA ALA A 38 6.92 -26.45 2.07
C ALA A 38 6.37 -27.77 1.48
N GLU A 39 5.83 -28.65 2.32
CA GLU A 39 5.30 -29.95 1.87
C GLU A 39 4.06 -29.81 0.98
N GLN A 40 3.13 -28.93 1.35
CA GLN A 40 1.95 -28.66 0.53
C GLN A 40 2.34 -28.02 -0.81
N LEU A 41 3.31 -27.10 -0.80
CA LEU A 41 3.80 -26.45 -2.02
C LEU A 41 4.49 -27.45 -2.96
N VAL A 42 5.34 -28.34 -2.42
CA VAL A 42 5.97 -29.42 -3.19
C VAL A 42 4.90 -30.33 -3.78
N SER A 43 3.94 -30.79 -2.98
CA SER A 43 2.83 -31.63 -3.45
C SER A 43 2.06 -30.95 -4.59
N LYS A 44 1.67 -29.69 -4.40
CA LYS A 44 0.93 -28.91 -5.41
C LYS A 44 1.70 -28.74 -6.72
N ARG A 45 3.01 -28.48 -6.66
CA ARG A 45 3.89 -28.32 -7.83
C ARG A 45 4.23 -29.65 -8.53
N THR A 46 4.05 -30.79 -7.87
CA THR A 46 4.47 -32.10 -8.37
C THR A 46 3.33 -33.05 -8.78
N ASN A 47 2.11 -32.82 -8.27
CA ASN A 47 0.97 -33.74 -8.41
C ASN A 47 0.61 -34.06 -9.88
N ASN A 48 0.59 -33.04 -10.75
CA ASN A 48 0.15 -33.19 -12.14
C ASN A 48 1.30 -33.41 -13.16
N LEU A 49 2.50 -33.78 -12.70
CA LEU A 49 3.65 -34.01 -13.58
C LEU A 49 3.74 -35.49 -13.98
N LEU A 50 3.79 -35.73 -15.30
CA LEU A 50 3.89 -37.08 -15.89
C LEU A 50 5.30 -37.68 -15.80
N GLN A 51 6.35 -36.85 -15.85
CA GLN A 51 7.75 -37.31 -15.89
C GLN A 51 8.40 -37.28 -14.50
N GLN A 52 8.85 -38.44 -14.02
CA GLN A 52 9.47 -38.60 -12.70
C GLN A 52 10.73 -37.71 -12.52
N ARG A 53 11.60 -37.65 -13.54
CA ARG A 53 12.82 -36.82 -13.49
C ARG A 53 12.52 -35.32 -13.34
N VAL A 54 11.42 -34.85 -13.94
CA VAL A 54 10.98 -33.45 -13.85
C VAL A 54 10.41 -33.17 -12.46
N ARG A 55 9.68 -34.14 -11.90
CA ARG A 55 9.15 -34.09 -10.53
C ARG A 55 10.26 -33.91 -9.50
N GLU A 56 11.28 -34.77 -9.52
CA GLU A 56 12.42 -34.71 -8.60
C GLU A 56 13.20 -33.40 -8.71
N LYS A 57 13.38 -32.89 -9.94
CA LYS A 57 14.03 -31.59 -10.16
C LYS A 57 13.22 -30.45 -9.54
N ILE A 58 11.91 -30.42 -9.76
CA ILE A 58 11.01 -29.36 -9.25
C ILE A 58 10.91 -29.43 -7.73
N GLU A 59 10.82 -30.62 -7.15
CA GLU A 59 10.84 -30.80 -5.70
C GLU A 59 12.13 -30.25 -5.10
N LYS A 60 13.29 -30.66 -5.61
CA LYS A 60 14.59 -30.17 -5.12
C LYS A 60 14.72 -28.66 -5.25
N SER A 61 14.27 -28.09 -6.36
CA SER A 61 14.29 -26.63 -6.58
C SER A 61 13.34 -25.90 -5.62
N THR A 62 12.13 -26.43 -5.44
CA THR A 62 11.10 -25.83 -4.58
C THR A 62 11.57 -25.84 -3.12
N ARG A 63 12.11 -26.95 -2.62
CA ARG A 63 12.67 -27.02 -1.25
C ARG A 63 13.88 -26.11 -1.05
N LYS A 64 14.66 -25.87 -2.10
CA LYS A 64 15.79 -24.94 -2.05
C LYS A 64 15.31 -23.48 -1.99
N GLU A 65 14.30 -23.14 -2.77
CA GLU A 65 13.76 -21.78 -2.88
C GLU A 65 12.85 -21.42 -1.70
N PHE A 66 12.05 -22.39 -1.24
CA PHE A 66 11.02 -22.28 -0.22
C PHE A 66 11.22 -23.36 0.86
N PRO A 67 12.31 -23.29 1.67
CA PRO A 67 12.62 -24.31 2.66
C PRO A 67 11.50 -24.49 3.69
N GLU A 68 10.88 -23.38 4.11
CA GLU A 68 9.76 -23.37 5.07
C GLU A 68 8.39 -23.21 4.38
N GLY A 69 8.38 -23.07 3.05
CA GLY A 69 7.18 -22.71 2.28
C GLY A 69 7.12 -21.21 1.96
N ILE A 70 5.90 -20.68 1.86
CA ILE A 70 5.62 -19.27 1.57
C ILE A 70 4.80 -18.72 2.72
N ASP A 71 5.25 -17.59 3.29
CA ASP A 71 4.51 -16.88 4.33
C ASP A 71 3.22 -16.27 3.79
N ALA A 72 2.24 -16.06 4.67
CA ALA A 72 1.05 -15.29 4.35
C ALA A 72 1.41 -13.80 4.23
N TYR A 73 1.41 -13.27 3.00
CA TYR A 73 1.69 -11.86 2.75
C TYR A 73 0.43 -11.00 2.64
N GLY A 74 -0.72 -11.63 2.39
CA GLY A 74 -2.00 -10.94 2.24
C GLY A 74 -2.23 -10.30 0.86
N THR A 75 -3.51 -10.01 0.59
CA THR A 75 -3.99 -9.53 -0.73
C THR A 75 -3.40 -8.19 -1.13
N ASP A 76 -3.34 -7.22 -0.22
CA ASP A 76 -2.92 -5.85 -0.56
C ASP A 76 -1.43 -5.76 -0.86
N ALA A 77 -0.59 -6.50 -0.14
CA ALA A 77 0.84 -6.59 -0.45
C ALA A 77 1.05 -7.14 -1.88
N LEU A 78 0.32 -8.19 -2.26
CA LEU A 78 0.39 -8.76 -3.60
C LEU A 78 -0.11 -7.78 -4.68
N ARG A 79 -1.26 -7.12 -4.45
CA ARG A 79 -1.81 -6.12 -5.37
C ARG A 79 -0.83 -4.96 -5.58
N PHE A 80 -0.32 -4.40 -4.48
CA PHE A 80 0.60 -3.27 -4.53
C PHE A 80 1.91 -3.65 -5.23
N THR A 81 2.40 -4.87 -5.02
CA THR A 81 3.55 -5.42 -5.77
C THR A 81 3.31 -5.35 -7.27
N PHE A 82 2.15 -5.83 -7.74
CA PHE A 82 1.86 -5.83 -9.17
C PHE A 82 1.75 -4.43 -9.75
N TYR A 83 1.15 -3.48 -9.03
CA TYR A 83 1.14 -2.09 -9.47
C TYR A 83 2.54 -1.51 -9.57
N ALA A 84 3.39 -1.73 -8.57
CA ALA A 84 4.76 -1.23 -8.54
C ALA A 84 5.65 -1.82 -9.64
N ILE A 85 5.37 -3.03 -10.13
CA ILE A 85 6.16 -3.68 -11.19
C ILE A 85 5.52 -3.59 -12.58
N ALA A 86 4.29 -3.05 -12.68
CA ALA A 86 3.53 -2.87 -13.92
C ALA A 86 4.08 -1.71 -14.78
N THR A 87 5.39 -1.74 -15.03
CA THR A 87 6.05 -0.85 -15.98
C THR A 87 5.70 -1.25 -17.42
N ARG A 88 6.02 -0.40 -18.40
CA ARG A 88 5.74 -0.67 -19.84
C ARG A 88 6.66 -1.72 -20.47
N THR A 89 7.39 -2.50 -19.66
CA THR A 89 8.28 -3.55 -20.16
C THR A 89 7.48 -4.75 -20.66
N ARG A 90 8.06 -5.51 -21.60
CA ARG A 90 7.44 -6.76 -22.10
C ARG A 90 7.35 -7.85 -21.03
N SER A 91 8.21 -7.79 -20.02
CA SER A 91 8.30 -8.75 -18.92
C SER A 91 8.37 -8.03 -17.58
N MET A 92 7.56 -8.50 -16.63
CA MET A 92 7.51 -8.04 -15.26
C MET A 92 8.11 -9.11 -14.36
N ARG A 93 9.32 -8.86 -13.84
CA ARG A 93 9.98 -9.79 -12.91
C ARG A 93 9.24 -9.77 -11.57
N PHE A 94 8.70 -10.91 -11.19
CA PHE A 94 8.05 -11.11 -9.91
C PHE A 94 9.02 -11.76 -8.93
N ASP A 95 9.11 -11.19 -7.73
CA ASP A 95 9.99 -11.65 -6.66
C ASP A 95 9.24 -11.52 -5.33
N LEU A 96 9.21 -12.61 -4.55
CA LEU A 96 8.53 -12.66 -3.26
C LEU A 96 9.16 -11.72 -2.23
N LYS A 97 10.46 -11.41 -2.34
CA LYS A 97 11.08 -10.39 -1.47
C LYS A 97 10.43 -9.02 -1.62
N ARG A 98 9.92 -8.71 -2.81
CA ARG A 98 9.20 -7.46 -3.05
C ARG A 98 7.81 -7.49 -2.41
N VAL A 99 7.13 -8.63 -2.43
CA VAL A 99 5.85 -8.83 -1.75
C VAL A 99 6.03 -8.68 -0.24
N GLU A 100 7.08 -9.26 0.32
CA GLU A 100 7.45 -9.08 1.73
C GLU A 100 7.65 -7.60 2.09
N GLY A 101 8.39 -6.85 1.26
CA GLY A 101 8.56 -5.41 1.42
C GLY A 101 7.22 -4.66 1.47
N TYR A 102 6.27 -5.02 0.61
CA TYR A 102 4.94 -4.40 0.62
C TYR A 102 4.00 -4.92 1.72
N ARG A 103 4.21 -6.13 2.26
CA ARG A 103 3.58 -6.54 3.53
C ARG A 103 4.06 -5.66 4.68
N ASN A 104 5.36 -5.40 4.75
CA ASN A 104 5.93 -4.50 5.75
C ASN A 104 5.41 -3.06 5.59
N PHE A 105 5.18 -2.62 4.36
CA PHE A 105 4.52 -1.34 4.08
C PHE A 105 3.07 -1.29 4.58
N CYS A 106 2.28 -2.35 4.35
CA CYS A 106 0.93 -2.46 4.92
C CYS A 106 0.97 -2.36 6.46
N ASN A 107 1.91 -3.06 7.10
CA ASN A 107 2.10 -2.97 8.55
C ASN A 107 2.49 -1.56 9.02
N LYS A 108 3.34 -0.86 8.27
CA LYS A 108 3.72 0.54 8.55
C LYS A 108 2.49 1.45 8.51
N LEU A 109 1.63 1.32 7.51
CA LEU A 109 0.36 2.07 7.41
C LEU A 109 -0.58 1.75 8.58
N TRP A 110 -0.72 0.47 8.96
CA TRP A 110 -1.51 0.05 10.11
C TRP A 110 -1.02 0.68 11.42
N ASN A 111 0.30 0.66 11.65
CA ASN A 111 0.92 1.24 12.84
C ASN A 111 0.76 2.76 12.89
N ALA A 112 0.90 3.43 11.75
CA ALA A 112 0.65 4.86 11.63
C ALA A 112 -0.81 5.21 11.97
N ALA A 113 -1.77 4.42 11.46
CA ALA A 113 -3.17 4.59 11.79
C ALA A 113 -3.46 4.39 13.28
N ASN A 114 -2.90 3.35 13.90
CA ASN A 114 -3.04 3.13 15.34
C ASN A 114 -2.48 4.29 16.17
N PHE A 115 -1.34 4.85 15.76
CA PHE A 115 -0.80 6.06 16.40
C PHE A 115 -1.78 7.24 16.32
N VAL A 116 -2.40 7.46 15.16
CA VAL A 116 -3.40 8.52 14.99
C VAL A 116 -4.63 8.28 15.89
N PHE A 117 -5.18 7.06 15.92
CA PHE A 117 -6.34 6.72 16.75
C PHE A 117 -6.07 6.86 18.24
N MET A 118 -4.92 6.35 18.73
CA MET A 118 -4.50 6.52 20.13
C MET A 118 -4.41 7.99 20.56
N ASN A 119 -4.16 8.91 19.63
CA ASN A 119 -4.08 10.33 19.91
C ASN A 119 -5.40 11.09 19.66
N THR A 120 -6.46 10.43 19.17
CA THR A 120 -7.71 11.10 18.75
C THR A 120 -8.97 10.55 19.42
N ASP A 121 -9.06 9.27 19.77
CA ASP A 121 -10.32 8.61 20.21
C ASP A 121 -10.97 9.24 21.46
N ASP A 122 -10.20 9.72 22.42
CA ASP A 122 -10.70 10.31 23.67
C ASP A 122 -10.61 11.85 23.72
N HIS A 123 -10.31 12.50 22.60
CA HIS A 123 -10.05 13.94 22.57
C HIS A 123 -11.19 14.71 21.93
N ASN A 124 -11.52 15.87 22.49
CA ASN A 124 -12.41 16.80 21.82
C ASN A 124 -11.75 17.37 20.56
N LEU A 125 -12.23 16.95 19.39
CA LEU A 125 -11.77 17.39 18.07
C LEU A 125 -12.49 18.66 17.57
N SER A 126 -13.35 19.27 18.39
CA SER A 126 -13.97 20.56 18.09
C SER A 126 -13.09 21.72 18.55
N GLY A 127 -12.92 22.73 17.71
CA GLY A 127 -12.11 23.90 18.01
C GLY A 127 -11.70 24.67 16.76
N ALA A 128 -11.17 25.88 16.97
CA ALA A 128 -10.58 26.66 15.89
C ALA A 128 -9.31 25.95 15.36
N ARG A 129 -9.17 25.90 14.03
CA ARG A 129 -7.98 25.35 13.37
C ARG A 129 -6.82 26.34 13.55
N HIS A 130 -5.70 25.83 14.06
CA HIS A 130 -4.44 26.55 14.10
C HIS A 130 -3.41 25.75 13.31
N ASP A 131 -3.31 26.01 12.01
CA ASP A 131 -2.45 25.24 11.12
C ASP A 131 -0.98 25.61 11.38
N SER A 132 -0.24 24.71 12.01
CA SER A 132 1.21 24.88 12.19
C SER A 132 1.94 24.82 10.84
N ILE A 133 3.21 25.23 10.81
CA ILE A 133 4.04 25.09 9.61
C ILE A 133 4.10 23.62 9.14
N ALA A 134 4.16 22.68 10.08
CA ALA A 134 4.15 21.25 9.77
C ALA A 134 2.81 20.80 9.15
N ASP A 135 1.69 21.32 9.65
CA ASP A 135 0.34 21.01 9.15
C ASP A 135 0.13 21.56 7.73
N GLN A 136 0.59 22.78 7.47
CA GLN A 136 0.56 23.39 6.15
C GLN A 136 1.45 22.63 5.17
N TRP A 137 2.66 22.28 5.61
CA TRP A 137 3.61 21.53 4.80
C TRP A 137 3.06 20.16 4.40
N ILE A 138 2.50 19.37 5.33
CA ILE A 138 1.98 18.05 4.99
C ILE A 138 0.80 18.13 4.02
N GLN A 139 -0.05 19.16 4.13
CA GLN A 139 -1.17 19.36 3.21
C GLN A 139 -0.67 19.70 1.80
N ILE A 140 0.29 20.62 1.68
CA ILE A 140 0.90 20.97 0.39
C ILE A 140 1.58 19.75 -0.24
N THR A 141 2.27 18.96 0.56
CA THR A 141 2.94 17.73 0.12
C THR A 141 1.92 16.68 -0.31
N PHE A 142 0.82 16.49 0.44
CA PHE A 142 -0.28 15.61 0.06
C PHE A 142 -0.89 16.03 -1.27
N ASP A 143 -1.15 17.33 -1.47
CA ASP A 143 -1.73 17.84 -2.71
C ASP A 143 -0.80 17.58 -3.92
N LYS A 144 0.52 17.74 -3.74
CA LYS A 144 1.51 17.38 -4.77
C LYS A 144 1.47 15.88 -5.08
N THR A 145 1.42 15.03 -4.06
CA THR A 145 1.30 13.57 -4.22
C THR A 145 0.00 13.19 -4.92
N SER A 146 -1.13 13.77 -4.51
CA SER A 146 -2.45 13.53 -5.11
C SER A 146 -2.43 13.89 -6.61
N ARG A 147 -1.84 15.03 -7.01
CA ARG A 147 -1.68 15.36 -8.44
C ARG A 147 -0.85 14.32 -9.19
N ALA A 148 0.27 13.90 -8.61
CA ALA A 148 1.15 12.90 -9.23
C ALA A 148 0.44 11.56 -9.42
N VAL A 149 -0.30 11.10 -8.39
CA VAL A 149 -1.08 9.86 -8.44
C VAL A 149 -2.21 9.96 -9.47
N ASN A 150 -2.99 11.05 -9.47
CA ASN A 150 -4.07 11.24 -10.44
C ASN A 150 -3.54 11.26 -11.88
N LEU A 151 -2.46 12.01 -12.15
CA LEU A 151 -1.82 12.02 -13.48
C LEU A 151 -1.31 10.63 -13.89
N ALA A 152 -0.72 9.90 -12.96
CA ALA A 152 -0.24 8.55 -13.20
C ALA A 152 -1.39 7.58 -13.49
N MET A 153 -2.52 7.70 -12.78
CA MET A 153 -3.73 6.92 -13.05
C MET A 153 -4.33 7.24 -14.42
N ASP A 154 -4.44 8.52 -14.78
CA ASP A 154 -4.97 8.98 -16.07
C ASP A 154 -4.12 8.53 -17.27
N THR A 155 -2.81 8.39 -17.05
CA THR A 155 -1.83 7.99 -18.07
C THR A 155 -1.45 6.50 -17.98
N TYR A 156 -2.17 5.71 -17.19
CA TYR A 156 -1.94 4.26 -17.01
C TYR A 156 -0.52 3.91 -16.54
N ARG A 157 0.09 4.79 -15.75
CA ARG A 157 1.40 4.63 -15.10
C ARG A 157 1.24 4.25 -13.63
N PHE A 158 0.58 3.12 -13.40
CA PHE A 158 0.30 2.64 -12.04
C PHE A 158 1.56 2.39 -11.20
N ASP A 159 2.70 2.11 -11.86
CA ASP A 159 4.01 2.01 -11.23
C ASP A 159 4.44 3.33 -10.58
N LEU A 160 4.19 4.46 -11.26
CA LEU A 160 4.48 5.80 -10.72
C LEU A 160 3.49 6.19 -9.63
N ALA A 161 2.22 5.80 -9.77
CA ALA A 161 1.21 6.03 -8.73
C ALA A 161 1.56 5.28 -7.44
N ALA A 162 1.89 3.99 -7.53
CA ALA A 162 2.32 3.18 -6.39
C ALA A 162 3.58 3.74 -5.75
N LYS A 163 4.56 4.19 -6.56
CA LYS A 163 5.76 4.85 -6.06
C LYS A 163 5.44 6.12 -5.26
N ALA A 164 4.64 7.03 -5.81
CA ALA A 164 4.29 8.28 -5.14
C ALA A 164 3.50 8.06 -3.83
N ILE A 165 2.60 7.08 -3.81
CA ILE A 165 1.87 6.67 -2.59
C ILE A 165 2.85 6.15 -1.54
N TYR A 166 3.78 5.27 -1.94
CA TYR A 166 4.76 4.70 -1.03
C TYR A 166 5.65 5.77 -0.41
N GLU A 167 6.27 6.63 -1.22
CA GLU A 167 7.17 7.71 -0.77
C GLU A 167 6.43 8.67 0.17
N PHE A 168 5.19 9.07 -0.17
CA PHE A 168 4.43 9.96 0.70
C PHE A 168 4.08 9.32 2.06
N ILE A 169 3.57 8.08 2.06
CA ILE A 169 3.16 7.43 3.32
C ILE A 169 4.39 7.13 4.18
N TRP A 170 5.45 6.58 3.59
CA TRP A 170 6.63 6.16 4.32
C TRP A 170 7.47 7.34 4.77
N ASP A 171 7.94 8.15 3.81
CA ASP A 171 8.97 9.14 4.06
C ASP A 171 8.35 10.43 4.64
N GLU A 172 7.27 10.93 4.04
CA GLU A 172 6.70 12.23 4.43
C GLU A 172 5.77 12.12 5.64
N PHE A 173 4.82 11.19 5.61
CA PHE A 173 3.83 11.05 6.68
C PHE A 173 4.41 10.35 7.91
N CYS A 174 5.00 9.16 7.74
CA CYS A 174 5.47 8.39 8.89
C CYS A 174 6.80 8.87 9.46
N ASP A 175 7.81 9.08 8.62
CA ASP A 175 9.16 9.38 9.13
C ASP A 175 9.32 10.85 9.55
N TRP A 176 8.59 11.77 8.92
CA TRP A 176 8.62 13.21 9.26
C TRP A 176 7.38 13.69 10.02
N TYR A 177 6.20 13.68 9.39
CA TYR A 177 5.05 14.38 9.94
C TYR A 177 4.59 13.81 11.30
N ILE A 178 4.51 12.48 11.44
CA ILE A 178 4.18 11.83 12.71
C ILE A 178 5.19 12.20 13.80
N GLU A 179 6.49 12.20 13.50
CA GLU A 179 7.52 12.55 14.49
C GLU A 179 7.45 14.02 14.91
N LEU A 180 7.17 14.94 13.97
CA LEU A 180 6.91 16.35 14.28
C LEU A 180 5.67 16.52 15.16
N CYS A 181 4.61 15.77 14.89
CA CYS A 181 3.39 15.79 15.70
C CYS A 181 3.64 15.29 17.12
N LYS A 182 4.48 14.26 17.32
CA LYS A 182 4.83 13.78 18.67
C LYS A 182 5.46 14.89 19.51
N ALA A 183 6.35 15.71 18.94
CA ALA A 183 6.94 16.83 19.65
C ALA A 183 5.87 17.83 20.15
N THR A 184 4.87 18.12 19.33
CA THR A 184 3.74 19.00 19.67
C THR A 184 2.83 18.40 20.73
N LEU A 185 2.48 17.11 20.60
CA LEU A 185 1.52 16.42 21.47
C LEU A 185 2.09 16.15 22.87
N LEU A 186 3.39 15.81 22.96
CA LEU A 186 4.08 15.49 24.21
C LEU A 186 4.60 16.72 24.96
N SER A 187 4.76 17.87 24.31
CA SER A 187 5.29 19.09 24.93
C SER A 187 4.29 19.74 25.90
N ASP A 188 4.78 20.12 27.09
CA ASP A 188 4.02 20.89 28.09
C ASP A 188 3.87 22.38 27.70
N ARG A 189 4.68 22.85 26.74
CA ARG A 189 4.66 24.24 26.26
C ARG A 189 3.60 24.50 25.20
N THR A 190 3.02 23.44 24.64
CA THR A 190 2.01 23.54 23.58
C THR A 190 0.64 23.73 24.23
N SER A 191 -0.10 24.75 23.79
CA SER A 191 -1.48 24.98 24.25
C SER A 191 -2.41 23.81 23.89
N ALA A 192 -3.50 23.66 24.65
CA ALA A 192 -4.50 22.63 24.36
C ALA A 192 -5.09 22.78 22.93
N GLU A 193 -5.33 24.02 22.50
CA GLU A 193 -5.86 24.34 21.16
C GLU A 193 -4.93 23.86 20.04
N GLN A 194 -3.62 24.12 20.17
CA GLN A 194 -2.61 23.64 19.22
C GLN A 194 -2.57 22.11 19.17
N LYS A 195 -2.60 21.43 20.32
CA LYS A 195 -2.64 19.95 20.35
C LYS A 195 -3.90 19.41 19.68
N THR A 196 -5.06 20.04 19.89
CA THR A 196 -6.30 19.67 19.21
C THR A 196 -6.19 19.89 17.71
N SER A 197 -5.65 21.02 17.25
CA SER A 197 -5.45 21.29 15.82
C SER A 197 -4.58 20.20 15.15
N THR A 198 -3.44 19.85 15.75
CA THR A 198 -2.56 18.77 15.26
C THR A 198 -3.27 17.41 15.19
N ARG A 199 -4.08 17.05 16.20
CA ARG A 199 -4.88 15.81 16.18
C ARG A 199 -5.87 15.78 15.02
N VAL A 200 -6.57 16.89 14.81
CA VAL A 200 -7.52 17.02 13.70
C VAL A 200 -6.79 16.90 12.36
N GLN A 201 -5.62 17.54 12.20
CA GLN A 201 -4.85 17.44 10.96
C GLN A 201 -4.29 16.02 10.74
N LEU A 202 -3.75 15.35 11.76
CA LEU A 202 -3.31 13.94 11.67
C LEU A 202 -4.42 13.04 11.14
N LEU A 203 -5.61 13.17 11.72
CA LEU A 203 -6.77 12.36 11.35
C LEU A 203 -7.27 12.71 9.93
N THR A 204 -7.27 14.00 9.57
CA THR A 204 -7.61 14.48 8.22
C THR A 204 -6.64 13.92 7.17
N THR A 205 -5.33 14.00 7.42
CA THR A 205 -4.30 13.47 6.51
C THR A 205 -4.41 11.96 6.38
N LEU A 206 -4.66 11.22 7.48
CA LEU A 206 -4.88 9.77 7.43
C LEU A 206 -6.10 9.43 6.55
N GLU A 207 -7.24 10.08 6.77
CA GLU A 207 -8.46 9.90 5.97
C GLU A 207 -8.19 10.08 4.46
N GLN A 208 -7.44 11.13 4.11
CA GLN A 208 -7.04 11.44 2.75
C GLN A 208 -6.10 10.38 2.15
N ILE A 209 -5.14 9.89 2.93
CA ILE A 209 -4.24 8.78 2.56
C ILE A 209 -5.05 7.53 2.22
N LEU A 210 -6.05 7.17 3.04
CA LEU A 210 -6.85 5.97 2.83
C LEU A 210 -7.60 6.05 1.50
N ARG A 211 -8.27 7.16 1.21
CA ARG A 211 -8.98 7.34 -0.07
C ARG A 211 -8.04 7.31 -1.27
N LEU A 212 -6.89 7.98 -1.19
CA LEU A 212 -5.91 8.00 -2.29
C LEU A 212 -5.39 6.59 -2.60
N THR A 213 -5.18 5.79 -1.56
CA THR A 213 -4.53 4.48 -1.60
C THR A 213 -5.50 3.33 -1.88
N HIS A 214 -6.79 3.52 -1.61
CA HIS A 214 -7.82 2.49 -1.68
C HIS A 214 -7.88 1.70 -3.01
N PRO A 215 -7.71 2.31 -4.21
CA PRO A 215 -7.68 1.55 -5.46
C PRO A 215 -6.56 0.49 -5.51
N PHE A 216 -5.48 0.72 -4.77
CA PHE A 216 -4.30 -0.13 -4.73
C PHE A 216 -4.40 -1.18 -3.63
N MET A 217 -4.78 -0.77 -2.41
CA MET A 217 -4.82 -1.60 -1.20
C MET A 217 -6.22 -1.57 -0.53
N PRO A 218 -7.26 -2.13 -1.17
CA PRO A 218 -8.64 -1.95 -0.72
C PRO A 218 -8.97 -2.60 0.62
N ILE A 219 -8.26 -3.65 1.05
CA ILE A 219 -8.63 -4.38 2.27
C ILE A 219 -8.19 -3.60 3.51
N ILE A 220 -6.90 -3.31 3.64
CA ILE A 220 -6.34 -2.59 4.79
C ILE A 220 -6.88 -1.17 4.89
N THR A 221 -7.07 -0.49 3.75
CA THR A 221 -7.57 0.88 3.77
C THR A 221 -9.02 0.94 4.25
N GLU A 222 -9.85 -0.04 3.87
CA GLU A 222 -11.22 -0.14 4.36
C GLU A 222 -11.27 -0.49 5.85
N GLU A 223 -10.45 -1.45 6.30
CA GLU A 223 -10.37 -1.82 7.72
C GLU A 223 -9.95 -0.64 8.61
N ILE A 224 -9.01 0.19 8.14
CA ILE A 224 -8.62 1.42 8.85
C ILE A 224 -9.75 2.47 8.76
N TRP A 225 -10.40 2.61 7.60
CA TRP A 225 -11.47 3.58 7.39
C TRP A 225 -12.64 3.39 8.35
N GLN A 226 -13.00 2.14 8.67
CA GLN A 226 -14.10 1.85 9.61
C GLN A 226 -13.82 2.34 11.03
N LYS A 227 -12.56 2.62 11.37
CA LYS A 227 -12.16 3.20 12.67
C LYS A 227 -12.15 4.73 12.66
N ILE A 228 -12.24 5.37 11.50
CA ILE A 228 -12.34 6.83 11.43
C ILE A 228 -13.68 7.29 12.05
N PRO A 229 -13.70 8.34 12.89
CA PRO A 229 -14.93 8.89 13.44
C PRO A 229 -16.00 9.17 12.38
N ALA A 230 -17.24 8.79 12.67
CA ALA A 230 -18.36 8.88 11.73
C ALA A 230 -18.58 10.30 11.17
N GLN A 231 -18.29 11.32 12.00
CA GLN A 231 -18.41 12.73 11.63
C GLN A 231 -17.40 13.14 10.55
N MET A 232 -16.23 12.49 10.49
CA MET A 232 -15.18 12.79 9.53
C MET A 232 -15.32 11.99 8.23
N ARG A 233 -15.60 10.69 8.34
CA ARG A 233 -15.63 9.81 7.16
C ARG A 233 -16.75 10.15 6.16
N GLN A 234 -17.87 10.71 6.61
CA GLN A 234 -19.06 11.11 5.82
C GLN A 234 -19.75 9.99 5.01
N HIS A 235 -19.08 8.88 4.74
CA HIS A 235 -19.54 7.74 3.95
C HIS A 235 -19.32 6.43 4.71
N GLN A 236 -20.19 5.45 4.45
CA GLN A 236 -20.15 4.16 5.13
C GLN A 236 -18.92 3.32 4.77
N THR A 237 -18.36 3.52 3.58
CA THR A 237 -17.21 2.78 3.03
C THR A 237 -16.34 3.72 2.22
N THR A 238 -15.03 3.46 2.19
CA THR A 238 -14.05 4.23 1.40
C THR A 238 -14.40 4.21 -0.08
N MET A 239 -15.00 3.11 -0.57
CA MET A 239 -15.43 2.93 -1.97
C MET A 239 -16.42 3.99 -2.45
N LEU A 240 -17.22 4.58 -1.54
CA LEU A 240 -18.22 5.60 -1.86
C LEU A 240 -17.71 7.02 -1.60
N ALA A 241 -16.54 7.16 -0.98
CA ALA A 241 -15.98 8.45 -0.67
C ALA A 241 -15.39 9.11 -1.94
N PRO A 242 -15.50 10.44 -2.10
CA PRO A 242 -14.90 11.14 -3.22
C PRO A 242 -13.39 10.90 -3.29
N TYR A 243 -12.88 10.52 -4.47
CA TYR A 243 -11.44 10.34 -4.64
C TYR A 243 -10.72 11.69 -4.47
N PRO A 244 -9.54 11.75 -3.81
CA PRO A 244 -8.83 13.00 -3.61
C PRO A 244 -8.44 13.63 -4.95
N VAL A 245 -9.04 14.78 -5.26
CA VAL A 245 -8.62 15.65 -6.35
C VAL A 245 -7.82 16.77 -5.72
N ALA A 246 -6.58 16.96 -6.16
CA ALA A 246 -5.77 18.03 -5.62
C ALA A 246 -6.42 19.40 -5.86
N GLY A 247 -6.24 20.31 -4.91
CA GLY A 247 -6.65 21.70 -5.06
C GLY A 247 -5.99 22.35 -6.29
N PRO A 248 -6.50 23.54 -6.70
CA PRO A 248 -5.90 24.31 -7.79
C PRO A 248 -4.39 24.44 -7.57
N LYS A 249 -3.63 24.41 -8.66
CA LYS A 249 -2.19 24.65 -8.61
C LYS A 249 -2.01 26.05 -8.04
N GLU A 250 -1.55 26.17 -6.79
CA GLU A 250 -1.01 27.44 -6.34
C GLU A 250 0.24 27.66 -7.18
N ASP A 251 0.18 28.63 -8.09
CA ASP A 251 1.36 29.19 -8.71
C ASP A 251 2.19 29.76 -7.57
N THR A 252 3.18 29.01 -7.09
CA THR A 252 4.17 29.57 -6.19
C THR A 252 4.82 30.74 -6.93
N PRO A 253 4.85 31.96 -6.36
CA PRO A 253 5.52 33.10 -6.99
C PRO A 253 7.01 32.85 -7.22
#